data_AF-A0A8T6NHX2-F1
#
_entry.id   AF-A0A8T6NHX2-F1
#
_cell.length_a   1.000
_cell.length_b   1.000
_cell.length_c   1.000
_cell.angle_alpha   90.00
_cell.angle_beta   90.00
_cell.angle_gamma   90.00
#
_symmetry.space_group_name_H-M   'P 1'
#
loop_
_entity.id
_entity.type
_entity.pdbx_description
1 polymer ?
#
loop_
_entity_poly.entity_id
_entity_poly.type
_entity_poly.pdbx_seq_one_letter_code
_entity_poly.pdbx_strand_id
1 'polypeptide(L)'
;MAFVEDEWWKGTGQTDLNESVPKSVKIPTSTKNTLEGGVNPISQTFSTDVWGDVGRDQSSGLANIGWFLVGIIGMPVVLFSISLALPSPDYNWSSFDSDTYEDIGEIRIDGEVLNLYSLNTQPAFEYAHDDFDYWQVNVDSPNWYGEMSSDEPSYCCLFDENEEYTWFEPAFVYFFSDEFEGTTVLWSFDQDRMLIATEAEVDYLFLSHYGEDYGSEILPILTCLMWPLVAVGGIVWGFMTKRRAFAYGIISFVGIAIAGAFLLFMLFASMF
;
A
#
# COMPACT_ATOMS: atom_id res chain seq x y z
N MET A 1 -35.62 80.95 26.06
CA MET A 1 -34.91 79.73 26.50
C MET A 1 -34.06 79.30 25.31
N ALA A 2 -32.75 79.35 25.47
CA ALA A 2 -31.78 79.26 24.39
C ALA A 2 -31.01 77.94 24.45
N PHE A 3 -30.40 77.60 23.28
CA PHE A 3 -29.28 76.69 23.04
C PHE A 3 -29.59 75.18 23.08
N VAL A 4 -29.01 74.30 22.25
CA VAL A 4 -27.89 74.40 21.28
C VAL A 4 -27.97 73.18 20.35
N GLU A 5 -27.70 73.38 19.05
CA GLU A 5 -27.25 72.32 18.14
C GLU A 5 -25.75 72.12 18.37
N ASP A 6 -25.31 70.91 18.69
CA ASP A 6 -23.88 70.56 18.71
C ASP A 6 -23.68 69.14 18.17
N GLU A 7 -23.68 69.03 16.84
CA GLU A 7 -22.43 68.81 16.11
C GLU A 7 -21.43 67.81 16.72
N TRP A 8 -21.68 66.52 16.50
CA TRP A 8 -20.77 65.41 16.86
C TRP A 8 -19.40 65.44 16.13
N TRP A 9 -19.14 66.48 15.32
CA TRP A 9 -17.87 66.74 14.65
C TRP A 9 -16.84 67.53 15.50
N LYS A 10 -17.13 67.80 16.77
CA LYS A 10 -16.12 68.31 17.73
C LYS A 10 -15.38 67.16 18.41
N GLY A 11 -14.17 66.87 17.94
CA GLY A 11 -13.27 65.90 18.56
C GLY A 11 -12.64 66.39 19.87
N THR A 12 -12.33 65.44 20.76
CA THR A 12 -11.35 65.61 21.85
C THR A 12 -10.52 64.33 22.03
N GLY A 13 -9.21 64.44 21.79
CA GLY A 13 -8.14 63.53 22.28
C GLY A 13 -7.87 62.28 21.43
N GLN A 14 -6.84 62.28 20.57
CA GLN A 14 -5.50 61.66 20.79
C GLN A 14 -5.59 60.14 21.05
N THR A 15 -5.02 59.23 20.25
CA THR A 15 -3.74 59.23 19.49
C THR A 15 -3.76 58.12 18.43
N ASP A 16 -3.25 58.46 17.23
CA ASP A 16 -2.39 57.69 16.30
C ASP A 16 -2.74 56.20 16.02
N LEU A 17 -2.94 55.74 14.78
CA LEU A 17 -1.99 55.78 13.67
C LEU A 17 -2.72 55.62 12.32
N ASN A 18 -2.46 56.54 11.41
CA ASN A 18 -2.68 56.41 9.97
C ASN A 18 -1.67 55.42 9.37
N GLU A 19 -2.07 54.61 8.38
CA GLU A 19 -1.36 54.48 7.09
C GLU A 19 -2.10 53.53 6.13
N SER A 20 -3.10 54.02 5.37
CA SER A 20 -3.58 53.35 4.15
C SER A 20 -4.34 54.26 3.18
N VAL A 21 -3.86 55.49 2.93
CA VAL A 21 -4.37 56.31 1.81
C VAL A 21 -3.21 56.94 1.03
N PRO A 22 -3.18 56.84 -0.33
CA PRO A 22 -2.15 57.49 -1.13
C PRO A 22 -2.28 59.01 -1.04
N LYS A 23 -1.19 59.72 -0.71
CA LYS A 23 -1.16 61.18 -0.67
C LYS A 23 -1.22 61.76 -2.10
N SER A 24 -2.20 62.61 -2.37
CA SER A 24 -2.29 63.38 -3.61
C SER A 24 -1.15 64.39 -3.71
N VAL A 25 -0.37 64.34 -4.78
CA VAL A 25 0.71 65.30 -5.05
C VAL A 25 0.11 66.57 -5.68
N LYS A 26 0.28 67.72 -5.01
CA LYS A 26 -0.01 69.05 -5.60
C LYS A 26 1.28 69.62 -6.19
N ILE A 27 1.26 69.94 -7.48
CA ILE A 27 2.38 70.60 -8.17
C ILE A 27 2.22 72.12 -8.03
N PRO A 28 3.17 72.85 -7.43
CA PRO A 28 3.12 74.31 -7.41
C PRO A 28 3.61 74.89 -8.74
N THR A 29 2.80 75.75 -9.35
CA THR A 29 3.16 76.60 -10.49
C THR A 29 3.96 77.81 -9.99
N SER A 30 5.28 77.80 -10.14
CA SER A 30 6.10 79.02 -10.32
C SER A 30 7.59 78.69 -10.46
N THR A 31 8.09 78.99 -11.66
CA THR A 31 9.46 79.16 -12.17
C THR A 31 10.60 79.44 -11.18
N LYS A 32 11.42 78.39 -10.96
CA LYS A 32 12.91 78.33 -10.95
C LYS A 32 13.34 77.23 -9.98
N ASN A 33 13.54 76.01 -10.46
CA ASN A 33 14.17 74.95 -9.67
C ASN A 33 15.19 74.21 -10.54
N THR A 34 16.45 74.29 -10.13
CA THR A 34 17.55 73.43 -10.59
C THR A 34 17.17 71.97 -10.27
N LEU A 35 17.23 71.10 -11.28
CA LEU A 35 17.01 69.66 -11.11
C LEU A 35 18.25 69.04 -10.45
N GLU A 36 18.19 68.80 -9.14
CA GLU A 36 19.08 67.83 -8.50
C GLU A 36 18.31 66.50 -8.39
N GLY A 37 18.52 65.64 -9.38
CA GLY A 37 18.01 64.28 -9.39
C GLY A 37 19.15 63.31 -9.08
N GLY A 38 19.08 62.64 -7.93
CA GLY A 38 19.87 61.43 -7.70
C GLY A 38 19.47 60.38 -8.73
N VAL A 39 20.41 59.92 -9.55
CA VAL A 39 20.20 58.79 -10.44
C VAL A 39 20.08 57.56 -9.55
N ASN A 40 18.86 57.06 -9.35
CA ASN A 40 18.70 55.73 -8.79
C ASN A 40 19.06 54.76 -9.92
N PRO A 41 20.20 54.02 -9.85
CA PRO A 41 20.48 53.04 -10.87
C PRO A 41 19.34 52.03 -10.82
N ILE A 42 18.60 51.91 -11.92
CA ILE A 42 17.75 50.75 -12.15
C ILE A 42 18.74 49.60 -12.26
N SER A 43 18.95 48.89 -11.15
CA SER A 43 19.53 47.56 -11.22
C SER A 43 18.55 46.73 -12.04
N GLN A 44 18.87 46.54 -13.32
CA GLN A 44 18.31 45.44 -14.10
C GLN A 44 18.85 44.15 -13.49
N THR A 45 18.33 43.81 -12.31
CA THR A 45 18.37 42.45 -11.83
C THR A 45 17.33 41.74 -12.67
N PHE A 46 17.78 40.87 -13.58
CA PHE A 46 16.90 39.86 -14.14
C PHE A 46 16.18 39.19 -12.97
N SER A 47 14.91 39.51 -12.81
CA SER A 47 14.03 38.87 -11.85
C SER A 47 13.81 37.45 -12.38
N THR A 48 14.63 36.52 -11.91
CA THR A 48 14.29 35.09 -11.87
C THR A 48 13.35 34.83 -10.69
N ASP A 49 12.44 35.76 -10.39
CA ASP A 49 11.65 35.75 -9.17
C ASP A 49 10.36 34.93 -9.37
N VAL A 50 10.57 33.65 -9.67
CA VAL A 50 9.60 32.58 -9.41
C VAL A 50 9.71 32.14 -7.93
N TRP A 51 10.69 32.68 -7.19
CA TRP A 51 11.15 32.16 -5.89
C TRP A 51 10.90 33.09 -4.68
N GLY A 52 10.42 34.32 -4.90
CA GLY A 52 10.04 35.26 -3.87
C GLY A 52 11.18 36.16 -3.39
N ASP A 53 10.89 37.45 -3.32
CA ASP A 53 11.80 38.53 -2.94
C ASP A 53 12.59 38.25 -1.65
N VAL A 54 13.89 38.55 -1.73
CA VAL A 54 14.91 38.17 -0.76
C VAL A 54 14.95 39.21 0.35
N GLY A 55 14.01 39.10 1.28
CA GLY A 55 14.17 39.67 2.62
C GLY A 55 15.33 38.99 3.33
N ARG A 56 16.55 39.51 3.11
CA ARG A 56 17.76 39.23 3.90
C ARG A 56 17.45 39.56 5.36
N ASP A 57 16.97 38.57 6.10
CA ASP A 57 17.02 38.49 7.56
C ASP A 57 16.65 37.07 8.02
N GLN A 58 17.43 36.08 7.59
CA GLN A 58 17.42 34.76 8.23
C GLN A 58 18.85 34.23 8.34
N SER A 59 19.30 34.05 9.58
CA SER A 59 20.61 33.56 10.03
C SER A 59 20.84 32.06 9.76
N SER A 60 20.36 31.54 8.64
CA SER A 60 20.61 30.16 8.23
C SER A 60 21.89 30.11 7.39
N GLY A 61 22.90 29.34 7.82
CA GLY A 61 24.18 29.20 7.10
C GLY A 61 24.08 28.54 5.72
N LEU A 62 22.90 28.04 5.32
CA LEU A 62 22.64 27.43 4.03
C LEU A 62 21.98 28.43 3.07
N ALA A 63 22.49 28.52 1.84
CA ALA A 63 21.88 29.26 0.75
C ALA A 63 20.53 28.64 0.34
N ASN A 64 19.65 29.42 -0.29
CA ASN A 64 18.31 28.99 -0.74
C ASN A 64 18.35 27.70 -1.60
N ILE A 65 19.35 27.56 -2.47
CA ILE A 65 19.54 26.35 -3.27
C ILE A 65 19.83 25.11 -2.42
N GLY A 66 20.55 25.27 -1.30
CA GLY A 66 20.80 24.18 -0.35
C GLY A 66 19.52 23.72 0.31
N TRP A 67 18.65 24.64 0.73
CA TRP A 67 17.34 24.31 1.27
C TRP A 67 16.43 23.61 0.26
N PHE A 68 16.45 24.05 -0.99
CA PHE A 68 15.73 23.38 -2.09
C PHE A 68 16.22 21.94 -2.29
N LEU A 69 17.53 21.72 -2.35
CA LEU A 69 18.12 20.39 -2.51
C LEU A 69 17.81 19.45 -1.33
N VAL A 70 17.79 19.98 -0.11
CA VAL A 70 17.36 19.22 1.08
C VAL A 70 15.89 18.81 0.96
N GLY A 71 15.04 19.68 0.41
CA GLY A 71 13.63 19.35 0.15
C GLY A 71 13.46 18.27 -0.92
N ILE A 72 14.19 18.38 -2.05
CA ILE A 72 13.99 17.49 -3.20
C ILE A 72 14.75 16.16 -3.11
N ILE A 73 15.88 16.09 -2.41
CA ILE A 73 16.73 14.89 -2.28
C ILE A 73 16.75 14.38 -0.84
N GLY A 74 16.85 15.28 0.13
CA GLY A 74 16.95 14.89 1.55
C GLY A 74 15.69 14.18 2.04
N MET A 75 14.51 14.69 1.66
CA MET A 75 13.24 14.09 2.06
C MET A 75 13.02 12.67 1.49
N PRO A 76 13.25 12.39 0.20
CA PRO A 76 13.20 11.03 -0.34
C PRO A 76 14.18 10.07 0.34
N VAL A 77 15.41 10.51 0.63
CA VAL A 77 16.41 9.68 1.29
C VAL A 77 15.99 9.33 2.71
N VAL A 78 15.43 10.28 3.46
CA VAL A 78 14.91 10.04 4.82
C VAL A 78 13.73 9.08 4.77
N LEU A 79 12.77 9.29 3.87
CA LEU A 79 11.61 8.41 3.70
C LEU A 79 12.01 6.99 3.29
N PHE A 80 12.96 6.86 2.36
CA PHE A 80 13.49 5.58 1.94
C PHE A 80 14.20 4.85 3.09
N SER A 81 14.99 5.58 3.88
CA SER A 81 15.68 5.01 5.05
C SER A 81 14.70 4.52 6.12
N ILE A 82 13.61 5.25 6.37
CA ILE A 82 12.56 4.82 7.30
C ILE A 82 11.83 3.60 6.73
N SER A 83 11.55 3.58 5.43
CA SER A 83 10.88 2.46 4.76
C SER A 83 11.72 1.17 4.83
N LEU A 84 13.06 1.27 4.73
CA LEU A 84 13.98 0.14 4.91
C LEU A 84 14.08 -0.35 6.36
N ALA A 85 13.79 0.52 7.33
CA ALA A 85 13.87 0.18 8.75
C ALA A 85 12.58 -0.47 9.27
N LEU A 86 11.52 -0.50 8.46
CA LEU A 86 10.29 -1.20 8.82
C LEU A 86 10.48 -2.71 8.55
N PRO A 87 10.05 -3.57 9.49
CA PRO A 87 10.08 -5.00 9.25
C PRO A 87 9.24 -5.32 8.02
N SER A 88 9.78 -6.14 7.12
CA SER A 88 8.98 -6.75 6.06
C SER A 88 7.83 -7.51 6.71
N PRO A 89 6.62 -7.52 6.10
CA PRO A 89 5.62 -8.50 6.51
C PRO A 89 6.27 -9.88 6.48
N ASP A 90 6.15 -10.62 7.57
CA ASP A 90 6.60 -12.00 7.64
C ASP A 90 5.69 -12.79 6.70
N TYR A 91 6.19 -13.05 5.49
CA TYR A 91 5.56 -13.99 4.56
C TYR A 91 5.94 -15.39 5.04
N ASN A 92 5.12 -15.94 5.92
CA ASN A 92 5.22 -17.34 6.32
C ASN A 92 4.44 -18.17 5.31
N TRP A 93 5.13 -19.07 4.64
CA TRP A 93 4.52 -20.01 3.70
C TRP A 93 5.17 -21.37 3.85
N SER A 94 4.40 -22.40 3.54
CA SER A 94 4.81 -23.79 3.58
C SER A 94 4.26 -24.49 2.36
N SER A 95 5.10 -25.30 1.73
CA SER A 95 4.67 -26.19 0.66
C SER A 95 5.21 -27.59 0.91
N PHE A 96 4.39 -28.59 0.63
CA PHE A 96 4.75 -29.99 0.74
C PHE A 96 4.19 -30.74 -0.45
N ASP A 97 5.03 -31.55 -1.10
CA ASP A 97 4.63 -32.41 -2.21
C ASP A 97 4.99 -33.87 -1.88
N SER A 98 4.13 -34.80 -2.28
CA SER A 98 4.35 -36.24 -2.13
C SER A 98 3.81 -37.01 -3.32
N ASP A 99 4.64 -37.85 -3.91
CA ASP A 99 4.29 -38.79 -4.98
C ASP A 99 4.31 -40.26 -4.51
N THR A 100 4.52 -40.46 -3.21
CA THR A 100 4.66 -41.79 -2.61
C THR A 100 3.32 -42.23 -2.03
N TYR A 101 2.67 -43.16 -2.73
CA TYR A 101 1.41 -43.76 -2.33
C TYR A 101 1.52 -45.29 -2.23
N GLU A 102 0.66 -45.88 -1.42
CA GLU A 102 0.51 -47.33 -1.27
C GLU A 102 -0.96 -47.71 -1.50
N ASP A 103 -1.19 -48.76 -2.29
CA ASP A 103 -2.47 -49.46 -2.34
C ASP A 103 -2.60 -50.32 -1.07
N ILE A 104 -3.59 -49.99 -0.25
CA ILE A 104 -3.84 -50.64 1.03
C ILE A 104 -5.13 -51.47 1.03
N GLY A 105 -5.73 -51.68 -0.15
CA GLY A 105 -6.85 -52.58 -0.37
C GLY A 105 -8.16 -51.86 -0.70
N GLU A 106 -9.24 -52.32 -0.09
CA GLU A 106 -10.59 -51.80 -0.36
C GLU A 106 -11.25 -51.35 0.94
N ILE A 107 -12.07 -50.31 0.86
CA ILE A 107 -12.90 -49.83 1.97
C ILE A 107 -14.36 -49.76 1.54
N ARG A 108 -15.25 -49.88 2.52
CA ARG A 108 -16.69 -49.73 2.30
C ARG A 108 -17.24 -48.47 2.96
N ILE A 109 -17.79 -47.57 2.14
CA ILE A 109 -18.32 -46.26 2.55
C ILE A 109 -19.71 -46.11 1.93
N ASP A 110 -20.71 -45.78 2.75
CA ASP A 110 -22.14 -45.71 2.35
C ASP A 110 -22.65 -46.93 1.55
N GLY A 111 -22.09 -48.11 1.83
CA GLY A 111 -22.45 -49.37 1.16
C GLY A 111 -21.76 -49.62 -0.18
N GLU A 112 -20.98 -48.68 -0.69
CA GLU A 112 -20.13 -48.80 -1.88
C GLU A 112 -18.74 -49.32 -1.50
N VAL A 113 -18.13 -50.12 -2.39
CA VAL A 113 -16.76 -50.64 -2.20
C VAL A 113 -15.82 -49.84 -3.08
N LEU A 114 -14.86 -49.17 -2.46
CA LEU A 114 -13.91 -48.27 -3.11
C LEU A 114 -12.48 -48.78 -2.90
N ASN A 115 -11.61 -48.58 -3.89
CA ASN A 115 -10.17 -48.81 -3.74
C ASN A 115 -9.61 -47.79 -2.77
N LEU A 116 -8.73 -48.23 -1.87
CA LEU A 116 -8.18 -47.42 -0.79
C LEU A 116 -6.67 -47.26 -0.98
N TYR A 117 -6.24 -46.01 -1.09
CA TYR A 117 -4.85 -45.63 -1.22
C TYR A 117 -4.40 -44.76 -0.05
N SER A 118 -3.14 -44.90 0.35
CA SER A 118 -2.51 -44.09 1.40
C SER A 118 -1.35 -43.30 0.81
N LEU A 119 -1.41 -41.97 0.88
CA LEU A 119 -0.30 -41.06 0.58
C LEU A 119 0.43 -40.72 1.86
N ASN A 120 1.75 -40.91 1.87
CA ASN A 120 2.58 -40.48 2.99
C ASN A 120 2.72 -38.96 2.97
N THR A 121 2.53 -38.33 4.12
CA THR A 121 2.61 -36.87 4.28
C THR A 121 3.62 -36.49 5.36
N GLN A 122 3.68 -35.21 5.69
CA GLN A 122 4.46 -34.76 6.84
C GLN A 122 3.78 -35.14 8.17
N PRO A 123 4.53 -35.27 9.28
CA PRO A 123 3.92 -35.55 10.58
C PRO A 123 2.87 -34.49 10.95
N ALA A 124 1.73 -34.95 11.48
CA ALA A 124 0.59 -34.09 11.88
C ALA A 124 -0.01 -33.27 10.73
N PHE A 125 -0.04 -33.84 9.51
CA PHE A 125 -0.65 -33.23 8.33
C PHE A 125 -2.14 -32.90 8.50
N GLU A 126 -2.85 -33.67 9.32
CA GLU A 126 -4.26 -33.39 9.67
C GLU A 126 -4.48 -32.01 10.31
N TYR A 127 -3.43 -31.38 10.87
CA TYR A 127 -3.47 -30.02 11.41
C TYR A 127 -2.59 -29.04 10.61
N ALA A 128 -1.97 -29.47 9.51
CA ALA A 128 -1.01 -28.63 8.77
C ALA A 128 -1.64 -27.38 8.17
N HIS A 129 -2.97 -27.37 8.04
CA HIS A 129 -3.76 -26.27 7.50
C HIS A 129 -4.35 -25.34 8.58
N ASP A 130 -4.32 -25.72 9.87
CA ASP A 130 -4.94 -24.93 10.96
C ASP A 130 -4.19 -23.63 11.26
N ASP A 131 -2.88 -23.61 10.98
CA ASP A 131 -1.99 -22.51 11.30
C ASP A 131 -1.88 -21.47 10.18
N PHE A 132 -2.56 -21.65 9.04
CA PHE A 132 -2.46 -20.75 7.88
C PHE A 132 -3.77 -20.00 7.58
N ASP A 133 -3.65 -18.72 7.20
CA ASP A 133 -4.80 -17.93 6.76
C ASP A 133 -5.39 -18.45 5.43
N TYR A 134 -4.53 -18.86 4.50
CA TYR A 134 -4.90 -19.55 3.27
C TYR A 134 -4.18 -20.88 3.17
N TRP A 135 -4.90 -21.92 2.77
CA TRP A 135 -4.31 -23.23 2.48
C TRP A 135 -5.03 -23.90 1.33
N GLN A 136 -4.31 -24.80 0.67
CA GLN A 136 -4.80 -25.59 -0.46
C GLN A 136 -4.16 -26.98 -0.42
N VAL A 137 -4.97 -28.00 -0.66
CA VAL A 137 -4.57 -29.39 -0.83
C VAL A 137 -5.07 -29.87 -2.18
N ASN A 138 -4.16 -30.37 -3.00
CA ASN A 138 -4.42 -30.88 -4.33
C ASN A 138 -3.96 -32.32 -4.42
N VAL A 139 -4.75 -33.18 -5.06
CA VAL A 139 -4.35 -34.54 -5.41
C VAL A 139 -4.59 -34.78 -6.90
N ASP A 140 -3.50 -35.09 -7.59
CA ASP A 140 -3.46 -35.44 -9.00
C ASP A 140 -3.40 -36.95 -9.20
N SER A 141 -4.18 -37.44 -10.15
CA SER A 141 -4.23 -38.81 -10.65
C SER A 141 -4.17 -38.78 -12.18
N PRO A 142 -3.88 -39.90 -12.89
CA PRO A 142 -3.95 -39.93 -14.35
C PRO A 142 -5.29 -39.48 -14.93
N ASN A 143 -6.38 -39.69 -14.18
CA ASN A 143 -7.75 -39.59 -14.68
C ASN A 143 -8.55 -38.46 -14.05
N TRP A 144 -8.09 -37.93 -12.91
CA TRP A 144 -8.77 -36.87 -12.18
C TRP A 144 -7.80 -35.98 -11.41
N TYR A 145 -8.25 -34.77 -11.11
CA TYR A 145 -7.62 -33.82 -10.20
C TYR A 145 -8.65 -33.45 -9.14
N GLY A 146 -8.28 -33.54 -7.87
CA GLY A 146 -9.10 -33.12 -6.75
C GLY A 146 -8.43 -31.99 -5.97
N GLU A 147 -9.23 -31.06 -5.46
CA GLU A 147 -8.78 -29.89 -4.73
C GLU A 147 -9.69 -29.58 -3.54
N MET A 148 -9.08 -29.08 -2.48
CA MET A 148 -9.75 -28.43 -1.36
C MET A 148 -8.92 -27.24 -0.89
N SER A 149 -9.57 -26.14 -0.51
CA SER A 149 -8.88 -24.95 0.02
C SER A 149 -9.62 -24.34 1.19
N SER A 150 -8.98 -23.38 1.86
CA SER A 150 -9.60 -22.58 2.92
C SER A 150 -10.83 -21.78 2.44
N ASP A 151 -10.87 -21.38 1.16
CA ASP A 151 -11.97 -20.62 0.57
C ASP A 151 -13.16 -21.51 0.21
N GLU A 152 -12.88 -22.74 -0.19
CA GLU A 152 -13.86 -23.77 -0.53
C GLU A 152 -13.55 -25.04 0.28
N PRO A 153 -13.84 -25.06 1.59
CA PRO A 153 -13.62 -26.25 2.39
C PRO A 153 -14.75 -27.25 2.15
N SER A 154 -14.45 -28.55 2.32
CA SER A 154 -15.49 -29.57 2.27
C SER A 154 -16.34 -29.54 3.54
N TYR A 155 -17.67 -29.58 3.39
CA TYR A 155 -18.62 -29.39 4.49
C TYR A 155 -19.41 -30.65 4.87
N CYS A 156 -19.27 -31.75 4.12
CA CYS A 156 -20.05 -32.96 4.34
C CYS A 156 -19.12 -34.15 4.65
N CYS A 157 -19.50 -34.93 5.67
CA CYS A 157 -18.78 -36.13 6.04
C CYS A 157 -19.60 -37.40 5.82
N LEU A 158 -18.94 -38.40 5.25
CA LEU A 158 -19.36 -39.79 5.19
C LEU A 158 -18.57 -40.59 6.24
N PHE A 159 -19.12 -41.70 6.69
CA PHE A 159 -18.47 -42.60 7.62
C PHE A 159 -18.32 -43.98 6.97
N ASP A 160 -17.18 -44.63 7.21
CA ASP A 160 -16.98 -46.03 6.83
C ASP A 160 -17.79 -46.96 7.74
N GLU A 161 -17.92 -48.25 7.37
CA GLU A 161 -18.69 -49.23 8.15
C GLU A 161 -18.23 -49.39 9.61
N ASN A 162 -16.96 -49.11 9.91
CA ASN A 162 -16.41 -49.23 11.25
C ASN A 162 -16.37 -47.89 12.01
N GLU A 163 -16.79 -46.78 11.37
CA GLU A 163 -16.66 -45.41 11.86
C GLU A 163 -15.21 -45.08 12.33
N GLU A 164 -14.20 -45.66 11.67
CA GLU A 164 -12.79 -45.44 11.97
C GLU A 164 -12.32 -44.09 11.41
N TYR A 165 -12.82 -43.72 10.24
CA TYR A 165 -12.39 -42.53 9.51
C TYR A 165 -13.57 -41.65 9.12
N THR A 166 -13.31 -40.34 9.06
CA THR A 166 -14.28 -39.36 8.54
C THR A 166 -13.90 -39.01 7.11
N TRP A 167 -14.76 -39.36 6.17
CA TRP A 167 -14.54 -39.19 4.74
C TRP A 167 -15.25 -37.96 4.23
N PHE A 168 -14.65 -37.25 3.28
CA PHE A 168 -15.28 -36.09 2.66
C PHE A 168 -14.97 -36.05 1.17
N GLU A 169 -15.90 -35.51 0.40
CA GLU A 169 -15.64 -35.21 -1.01
C GLU A 169 -14.71 -34.00 -1.09
N PRO A 170 -13.73 -33.98 -2.02
CA PRO A 170 -12.97 -32.76 -2.32
C PRO A 170 -13.94 -31.66 -2.74
N ALA A 171 -13.60 -30.40 -2.45
CA ALA A 171 -14.45 -29.28 -2.82
C ALA A 171 -14.60 -29.14 -4.34
N PHE A 172 -13.55 -29.50 -5.06
CA PHE A 172 -13.52 -29.55 -6.51
C PHE A 172 -12.90 -30.86 -6.99
N VAL A 173 -13.53 -31.49 -7.97
CA VAL A 173 -12.98 -32.64 -8.69
C VAL A 173 -13.17 -32.42 -10.19
N TYR A 174 -12.09 -32.53 -10.95
CA TYR A 174 -12.07 -32.47 -12.41
C TYR A 174 -11.64 -33.80 -12.99
N PHE A 175 -12.44 -34.36 -13.88
CA PHE A 175 -12.11 -35.58 -14.61
C PHE A 175 -11.52 -35.24 -15.98
N PHE A 176 -10.41 -35.88 -16.35
CA PHE A 176 -9.73 -35.62 -17.62
C PHE A 176 -10.40 -36.30 -18.82
N SER A 177 -11.37 -37.18 -18.58
CA SER A 177 -12.12 -37.92 -19.60
C SER A 177 -13.55 -38.21 -19.13
N ASP A 178 -14.51 -38.09 -20.06
CA ASP A 178 -15.93 -38.42 -19.87
C ASP A 178 -16.15 -39.86 -19.36
N GLU A 179 -15.20 -40.77 -19.58
CA GLU A 179 -15.24 -42.15 -19.07
C GLU A 179 -15.24 -42.22 -17.54
N PHE A 180 -14.59 -41.26 -16.88
CA PHE A 180 -14.47 -41.20 -15.41
C PHE A 180 -15.41 -40.17 -14.79
N GLU A 181 -16.23 -39.48 -15.59
CA GLU A 181 -17.20 -38.53 -15.05
C GLU A 181 -18.16 -39.21 -14.06
N GLY A 182 -18.22 -38.66 -12.85
CA GLY A 182 -19.06 -39.18 -11.78
C GLY A 182 -18.44 -40.31 -10.95
N THR A 183 -17.15 -40.63 -11.17
CA THR A 183 -16.39 -41.53 -10.29
C THR A 183 -16.36 -40.95 -8.87
N THR A 184 -16.68 -41.75 -7.86
CA THR A 184 -16.55 -41.32 -6.47
C THR A 184 -15.08 -41.14 -6.09
N VAL A 185 -14.73 -40.00 -5.51
CA VAL A 185 -13.41 -39.70 -4.94
C VAL A 185 -13.64 -39.08 -3.56
N LEU A 186 -13.15 -39.76 -2.52
CA LEU A 186 -13.28 -39.35 -1.12
C LEU A 186 -11.91 -39.27 -0.48
N TRP A 187 -11.73 -38.27 0.37
CA TRP A 187 -10.51 -38.02 1.10
C TRP A 187 -10.74 -38.22 2.60
N SER A 188 -9.70 -38.64 3.32
CA SER A 188 -9.64 -38.60 4.78
C SER A 188 -8.22 -38.23 5.20
N PHE A 189 -8.09 -37.46 6.27
CA PHE A 189 -6.80 -37.22 6.91
C PHE A 189 -6.62 -38.19 8.07
N ASP A 190 -5.43 -38.81 8.17
CA ASP A 190 -5.07 -39.71 9.26
C ASP A 190 -3.65 -39.38 9.72
N GLN A 191 -3.53 -38.46 10.68
CA GLN A 191 -2.27 -38.04 11.30
C GLN A 191 -1.19 -37.62 10.29
N ASP A 192 -0.31 -38.54 9.90
CA ASP A 192 0.82 -38.38 8.98
C ASP A 192 0.54 -38.94 7.57
N ARG A 193 -0.72 -39.28 7.28
CA ARG A 193 -1.15 -39.82 5.99
C ARG A 193 -2.42 -39.13 5.50
N MET A 194 -2.57 -39.15 4.19
CA MET A 194 -3.82 -38.81 3.52
C MET A 194 -4.35 -40.07 2.85
N LEU A 195 -5.59 -40.41 3.13
CA LEU A 195 -6.26 -41.57 2.55
C LEU A 195 -7.16 -41.11 1.41
N ILE A 196 -7.13 -41.86 0.31
CA ILE A 196 -7.94 -41.63 -0.88
C ILE A 196 -8.76 -42.88 -1.14
N ALA A 197 -10.08 -42.75 -1.14
CA ALA A 197 -11.00 -43.80 -1.54
C ALA A 197 -11.64 -43.44 -2.87
N THR A 198 -11.51 -44.31 -3.88
CA THR A 198 -12.10 -44.06 -5.22
C THR A 198 -12.50 -45.34 -5.93
N GLU A 199 -13.49 -45.26 -6.83
CA GLU A 199 -13.91 -46.41 -7.65
C GLU A 199 -12.88 -46.76 -8.73
N ALA A 200 -12.08 -45.78 -9.17
CA ALA A 200 -11.12 -45.97 -10.25
C ALA A 200 -9.79 -46.52 -9.71
N GLU A 201 -9.22 -47.51 -10.39
CA GLU A 201 -7.81 -47.85 -10.18
C GLU A 201 -6.94 -46.66 -10.66
N VAL A 202 -5.91 -46.32 -9.88
CA VAL A 202 -4.98 -45.22 -10.18
C VAL A 202 -3.57 -45.75 -10.37
N ASP A 203 -2.91 -45.31 -11.45
CA ASP A 203 -1.51 -45.66 -11.72
C ASP A 203 -0.51 -44.76 -10.98
N TYR A 204 -0.92 -43.54 -10.62
CA TYR A 204 -0.17 -42.65 -9.73
C TYR A 204 -1.11 -41.78 -8.92
N LEU A 205 -0.60 -41.31 -7.78
CA LEU A 205 -1.18 -40.22 -7.00
C LEU A 205 -0.07 -39.23 -6.65
N PHE A 206 -0.34 -37.94 -6.84
CA PHE A 206 0.54 -36.85 -6.46
C PHE A 206 -0.23 -35.86 -5.59
N LEU A 207 0.23 -35.68 -4.36
CA LEU A 207 -0.31 -34.74 -3.39
C LEU A 207 0.56 -33.47 -3.39
N SER A 208 -0.10 -32.32 -3.44
CA SER A 208 0.52 -31.02 -3.16
C SER A 208 -0.28 -30.30 -2.10
N HIS A 209 0.43 -29.75 -1.11
CA HIS A 209 -0.12 -28.90 -0.07
C HIS A 209 0.59 -27.56 -0.11
N TYR A 210 -0.17 -26.48 -0.04
CA TYR A 210 0.31 -25.12 0.10
C TYR A 210 -0.41 -24.43 1.25
N GLY A 211 0.33 -23.72 2.10
CA GLY A 211 -0.22 -22.87 3.15
C GLY A 211 0.53 -21.54 3.19
N GLU A 212 -0.19 -20.44 3.36
CA GLU A 212 0.39 -19.12 3.54
C GLU A 212 -0.37 -18.32 4.61
N ASP A 213 0.40 -17.55 5.38
CA ASP A 213 -0.14 -16.53 6.26
C ASP A 213 -0.16 -15.19 5.53
N TYR A 214 -1.29 -14.49 5.63
CA TYR A 214 -1.34 -13.10 5.25
C TYR A 214 -0.68 -12.28 6.35
N GLY A 215 0.65 -12.14 6.25
CA GLY A 215 1.41 -11.23 7.10
C GLY A 215 0.73 -9.85 7.15
N SER A 216 0.70 -9.22 8.33
CA SER A 216 -0.13 -8.02 8.53
C SER A 216 0.16 -6.94 7.48
N GLU A 217 -0.82 -6.63 6.64
CA GLU A 217 -0.71 -5.57 5.60
C GLU A 217 -0.63 -4.16 6.19
N ILE A 218 -0.87 -4.03 7.50
CA ILE A 218 -0.87 -2.75 8.23
C ILE A 218 0.47 -2.03 8.08
N LEU A 219 1.60 -2.74 8.17
CA LEU A 219 2.93 -2.13 8.11
C LEU A 219 3.25 -1.54 6.72
N PRO A 220 3.06 -2.28 5.61
CA PRO A 220 3.13 -1.71 4.26
C PRO A 220 2.20 -0.50 4.06
N ILE A 221 0.95 -0.59 4.50
CA ILE A 221 -0.04 0.50 4.36
C ILE A 221 0.41 1.74 5.14
N LEU A 222 0.88 1.57 6.39
CA LEU A 222 1.43 2.66 7.19
C LEU A 222 2.64 3.32 6.50
N THR A 223 3.48 2.54 5.83
CA THR A 223 4.61 3.06 5.04
C THR A 223 4.13 3.97 3.93
N CYS A 224 3.14 3.53 3.15
CA CYS A 224 2.55 4.35 2.08
C CYS A 224 1.89 5.61 2.62
N LEU A 225 1.26 5.55 3.80
CA LEU A 225 0.61 6.70 4.45
C LEU A 225 1.59 7.70 5.08
N MET A 226 2.80 7.28 5.44
CA MET A 226 3.82 8.21 5.97
C MET A 226 4.27 9.24 4.93
N TRP A 227 4.36 8.85 3.66
CA TRP A 227 4.83 9.72 2.59
C TRP A 227 4.03 11.04 2.46
N PRO A 228 2.69 11.02 2.34
CA PRO A 228 1.90 12.25 2.29
C PRO A 228 1.97 13.04 3.59
N LEU A 229 2.02 12.39 4.75
CA LEU A 229 2.09 13.08 6.05
C LEU A 229 3.41 13.85 6.22
N VAL A 230 4.54 13.22 5.86
CA VAL A 230 5.86 13.87 5.91
C VAL A 230 5.97 14.97 4.86
N ALA A 231 5.36 14.80 3.68
CA ALA A 231 5.29 15.85 2.65
C ALA A 231 4.57 17.09 3.15
N VAL A 232 3.36 16.92 3.66
CA VAL A 232 2.54 18.02 4.19
C VAL A 232 3.25 18.69 5.38
N GLY A 233 3.76 17.90 6.33
CA GLY A 233 4.50 18.41 7.48
C GLY A 233 5.73 19.22 7.08
N GLY A 234 6.52 18.73 6.13
CA GLY A 234 7.70 19.42 5.61
C GLY A 234 7.36 20.71 4.86
N ILE A 235 6.28 20.73 4.07
CA ILE A 235 5.80 21.93 3.38
C ILE A 235 5.37 22.99 4.38
N VAL A 236 4.51 22.62 5.35
CA VAL A 236 4.02 23.53 6.41
C VAL A 236 5.19 24.09 7.22
N TRP A 237 6.11 23.23 7.64
CA TRP A 237 7.32 23.64 8.36
C TRP A 237 8.17 24.62 7.54
N GLY A 238 8.37 24.34 6.26
CA GLY A 238 9.12 25.20 5.35
C GLY A 238 8.52 26.60 5.26
N PHE A 239 7.19 26.71 5.16
CA PHE A 239 6.52 28.02 5.16
C PHE A 239 6.54 28.71 6.52
N MET A 240 6.26 27.99 7.62
CA MET A 240 6.26 28.56 8.98
C MET A 240 7.64 29.11 9.38
N THR A 241 8.71 28.42 8.98
CA THR A 241 10.09 28.86 9.26
C THR A 241 10.65 29.84 8.23
N LYS A 242 9.80 30.33 7.30
CA LYS A 242 10.13 31.17 6.13
C LYS A 242 11.20 30.56 5.19
N ARG A 243 11.45 29.25 5.27
CA ARG A 243 12.31 28.48 4.36
C ARG A 243 11.52 28.04 3.12
N ARG A 244 11.06 29.00 2.33
CA ARG A 244 10.22 28.75 1.14
C ARG A 244 10.89 27.82 0.13
N ALA A 245 12.20 27.96 -0.08
CA ALA A 245 12.96 27.11 -0.98
C ALA A 245 12.89 25.62 -0.60
N PHE A 246 12.87 25.29 0.70
CA PHE A 246 12.68 23.91 1.17
C PHE A 246 11.28 23.37 0.86
N ALA A 247 10.24 24.16 1.15
CA ALA A 247 8.86 23.76 0.87
C ALA A 247 8.63 23.49 -0.62
N TYR A 248 9.13 24.37 -1.49
CA TYR A 248 9.07 24.17 -2.94
C TYR A 248 9.92 22.97 -3.41
N GLY A 249 11.03 22.65 -2.73
CA GLY A 249 11.79 21.43 -2.98
C GLY A 249 10.95 20.17 -2.78
N ILE A 250 10.18 20.12 -1.68
CA ILE A 250 9.26 19.00 -1.40
C ILE A 250 8.12 18.96 -2.44
N ILE A 251 7.52 20.11 -2.78
CA ILE A 251 6.44 20.18 -3.78
C ILE A 251 6.92 19.65 -5.14
N SER A 252 8.12 20.04 -5.57
CA SER A 252 8.74 19.56 -6.81
C SER A 252 8.99 18.06 -6.75
N PHE A 253 9.48 17.53 -5.62
CA PHE A 253 9.65 16.08 -5.45
C PHE A 253 8.32 15.33 -5.58
N VAL A 254 7.27 15.78 -4.90
CA VAL A 254 5.93 15.18 -4.99
C VAL A 254 5.43 15.19 -6.43
N GLY A 255 5.62 16.29 -7.16
CA GLY A 255 5.27 16.38 -8.58
C GLY A 255 6.03 15.36 -9.45
N ILE A 256 7.34 15.22 -9.23
CA ILE A 256 8.17 14.23 -9.94
C ILE A 256 7.72 12.81 -9.61
N ALA A 257 7.42 12.52 -8.33
CA ALA A 257 6.99 11.19 -7.89
C ALA A 257 5.65 10.79 -8.55
N ILE A 258 4.68 11.70 -8.59
CA ILE A 258 3.38 11.46 -9.26
C ILE A 258 3.58 11.24 -10.76
N ALA A 259 4.38 12.08 -11.42
CA ALA A 259 4.67 11.93 -12.84
C ALA A 259 5.38 10.60 -13.15
N GLY A 260 6.33 10.20 -12.31
CA GLY A 260 7.03 8.92 -12.42
C GLY A 260 6.09 7.72 -12.25
N ALA A 261 5.21 7.77 -11.24
CA ALA A 261 4.21 6.72 -11.02
C ALA A 261 3.25 6.58 -12.22
N PHE A 262 2.81 7.70 -12.80
CA PHE A 262 1.96 7.69 -13.99
C PHE A 262 2.68 7.09 -15.21
N LEU A 263 3.96 7.43 -15.42
CA LEU A 263 4.76 6.86 -16.52
C LEU A 263 4.99 5.35 -16.35
N LEU A 264 5.26 4.90 -15.12
CA LEU A 264 5.38 3.47 -14.81
C LEU A 264 4.07 2.72 -15.10
N PHE A 265 2.94 3.27 -14.67
CA PHE A 265 1.63 2.68 -14.94
C PHE A 265 1.37 2.54 -16.45
N MET A 266 1.65 3.58 -17.24
CA MET A 266 1.50 3.54 -18.69
C MET A 266 2.42 2.51 -19.36
N LEU A 267 3.66 2.35 -18.86
CA LEU A 267 4.58 1.32 -19.32
C LEU A 267 4.02 -0.08 -19.03
N PHE A 268 3.58 -0.35 -17.79
CA PHE A 268 2.98 -1.63 -17.43
C PHE A 268 1.74 -1.94 -18.28
N ALA A 269 0.84 -0.97 -18.45
CA ALA A 269 -0.36 -1.13 -19.28
C ALA A 269 -0.05 -1.39 -20.76
N SER A 270 1.14 -1.04 -21.25
CA SER A 270 1.58 -1.33 -22.62
C SER A 270 2.23 -2.71 -22.81
N MET A 271 2.51 -3.42 -21.72
CA MET A 271 3.09 -4.77 -21.74
C MET A 271 2.04 -5.89 -21.70
N PHE A 272 0.76 -5.53 -21.55
CA PHE A 272 -0.41 -6.40 -21.63
C PHE A 272 -1.28 -5.99 -22.82
#